data_AF-A0A7R9LXG7-F1
#
_entry.id   AF-A0A7R9LXG7-F1
#
_cell.length_a   1.000
_cell.length_b   1.000
_cell.length_c   1.000
_cell.angle_alpha   90.00
_cell.angle_beta   90.00
_cell.angle_gamma   90.00
#
_symmetry.space_group_name_H-M   'P 1'
#
loop_
_entity.id
_entity.type
_entity.pdbx_description
1 polymer ?
#
loop_
_entity_poly.entity_id
_entity_poly.type
_entity_poly.pdbx_seq_one_letter_code
_entity_poly.pdbx_strand_id
1 'polypeptide(L)'
;MSAEDRATGAEHVIGTHTAPDCQSLIASIVCPKRSMPSNARLRWKILSTALQPKTSPPDPQASTPPVGSCRRFESFGLIELRTKCGDNEDNCQQISKEDHSMSTDSHPKRSLLDGKWYECRLWDNRRQSFDRTVVDIKILTERIAIHELTDPKTDNTGNVCLWPSEEVLSYYVHENRSLFTGKLVVELGGGMTCLSGLATAIFTDAKQVVVTDGNQRCVSNVQTIIDGNRHRLRAAIKCRRLVWGEDSHFNDLSGGVDVIVCSDCLYFDDSRHLLVHTIRKLLNSTGIAIILAPKRGQTFERFVRLADEWFDLQIIEDYDQLVTDLHQKFVSKETESHYTPDLHYPVMIRMTNRSSV
;
A
#
# COMPACT_ATOMS: atom_id res chain seq x y z
N MET A 1 -4.65 -72.63 -16.19
CA MET A 1 -3.86 -72.80 -14.97
C MET A 1 -2.56 -72.03 -15.16
N SER A 2 -2.43 -70.95 -14.38
CA SER A 2 -1.23 -70.45 -13.68
C SER A 2 0.14 -70.53 -14.38
N ALA A 3 0.78 -69.38 -14.63
CA ALA A 3 1.90 -68.82 -13.81
C ALA A 3 3.25 -69.23 -14.46
N GLU A 4 4.26 -68.40 -14.69
CA GLU A 4 4.77 -67.13 -14.15
C GLU A 4 5.59 -66.47 -15.28
N ASP A 5 5.60 -65.14 -15.37
CA ASP A 5 6.81 -64.47 -15.87
C ASP A 5 6.95 -63.07 -15.27
N ARG A 6 8.13 -62.83 -14.69
CA ARG A 6 8.56 -61.58 -14.08
C ARG A 6 8.94 -60.58 -15.18
N ALA A 7 8.39 -59.39 -15.13
CA ALA A 7 9.01 -58.22 -15.76
C ALA A 7 8.82 -56.98 -14.87
N THR A 8 9.97 -56.39 -14.57
CA THR A 8 10.25 -55.21 -13.76
C THR A 8 9.56 -53.95 -14.29
N GLY A 9 8.77 -53.28 -13.45
CA GLY A 9 8.24 -51.94 -13.69
C GLY A 9 8.76 -50.97 -12.64
N ALA A 10 9.52 -49.97 -13.09
CA ALA A 10 10.13 -48.94 -12.27
C ALA A 10 9.08 -48.08 -11.55
N GLU A 11 9.21 -47.95 -10.23
CA GLU A 11 8.50 -46.95 -9.44
C GLU A 11 9.03 -45.56 -9.81
N HIS A 12 8.17 -44.75 -10.42
CA HIS A 12 8.42 -43.33 -10.64
C HIS A 12 8.25 -42.61 -9.29
N VAL A 13 9.36 -42.36 -8.61
CA VAL A 13 9.41 -41.50 -7.42
C VAL A 13 9.05 -40.09 -7.88
N ILE A 14 7.81 -39.69 -7.61
CA ILE A 14 7.39 -38.29 -7.71
C ILE A 14 8.12 -37.55 -6.59
N GLY A 15 9.20 -36.87 -6.95
CA GLY A 15 9.92 -35.98 -6.05
C GLY A 15 8.97 -34.89 -5.57
N THR A 16 8.65 -34.92 -4.28
CA THR A 16 8.07 -33.77 -3.58
C THR A 16 9.11 -32.66 -3.63
N HIS A 17 8.90 -31.67 -4.51
CA HIS A 17 9.65 -30.42 -4.47
C HIS A 17 9.30 -29.72 -3.15
N THR A 18 10.15 -29.89 -2.14
CA THR A 18 10.15 -29.06 -0.94
C THR A 18 10.49 -27.64 -1.36
N ALA A 19 9.58 -26.70 -1.07
CA ALA A 19 9.82 -25.27 -1.28
C ALA A 19 11.10 -24.85 -0.52
N PRO A 20 11.95 -23.97 -1.09
CA PRO A 20 13.15 -23.50 -0.42
C PRO A 20 12.79 -22.72 0.86
N ASP A 21 13.37 -23.16 1.97
CA ASP A 21 13.15 -22.69 3.35
C ASP A 21 13.48 -21.19 3.49
N CYS A 22 12.46 -20.35 3.75
CA CYS A 22 12.60 -18.88 3.91
C CYS A 22 13.12 -18.46 5.31
N GLN A 23 13.85 -19.35 5.98
CA GLN A 23 14.21 -19.22 7.40
C GLN A 23 15.13 -18.03 7.68
N SER A 24 15.88 -17.52 6.71
CA SER A 24 16.85 -16.44 6.92
C SER A 24 16.20 -15.08 7.25
N LEU A 25 15.14 -14.69 6.53
CA LEU A 25 14.38 -13.46 6.83
C LEU A 25 13.55 -13.63 8.11
N ILE A 26 12.91 -14.78 8.25
CA ILE A 26 12.13 -15.13 9.43
C ILE A 26 13.04 -15.13 10.68
N ALA A 27 14.32 -15.50 10.56
CA ALA A 27 15.26 -15.41 11.67
C ALA A 27 15.73 -13.97 11.95
N SER A 28 15.88 -13.12 10.92
CA SER A 28 16.49 -11.78 11.04
C SER A 28 15.54 -10.71 11.56
N ILE A 29 14.22 -10.86 11.41
CA ILE A 29 13.25 -9.89 11.93
C ILE A 29 13.18 -9.97 13.47
N VAL A 30 13.82 -9.02 14.14
CA VAL A 30 13.81 -8.84 15.60
C VAL A 30 12.69 -7.87 15.98
N CYS A 31 11.82 -8.25 16.93
CA CYS A 31 10.81 -7.35 17.48
C CYS A 31 11.48 -6.29 18.38
N PRO A 32 11.24 -4.98 18.18
CA PRO A 32 11.85 -3.94 19.00
C PRO A 32 11.34 -3.99 20.45
N LYS A 33 12.25 -4.16 21.41
CA LYS A 33 11.93 -4.09 22.85
C LYS A 33 11.71 -2.64 23.27
N ARG A 34 10.50 -2.26 23.69
CA ARG A 34 10.25 -1.16 24.64
C ARG A 34 8.88 -1.30 25.31
N SER A 35 8.88 -1.49 26.63
CA SER A 35 7.68 -1.53 27.47
C SER A 35 7.19 -0.13 27.80
N MET A 36 5.87 0.11 27.75
CA MET A 36 5.11 1.13 28.50
C MET A 36 3.58 0.91 28.34
N PRO A 37 2.74 1.26 29.34
CA PRO A 37 1.35 0.80 29.44
C PRO A 37 0.38 1.47 28.44
N SER A 38 -0.74 0.78 28.16
CA SER A 38 -1.70 1.07 27.10
C SER A 38 -2.74 2.16 27.47
N ASN A 39 -2.90 3.16 26.59
CA ASN A 39 -3.99 4.16 26.60
C ASN A 39 -4.82 4.14 25.29
N ALA A 40 -4.99 2.96 24.67
CA ALA A 40 -5.61 2.83 23.35
C ALA A 40 -7.14 3.12 23.34
N ARG A 41 -7.86 2.76 24.42
CA ARG A 41 -9.32 2.98 24.51
C ARG A 41 -9.72 4.44 24.69
N LEU A 42 -8.88 5.27 25.31
CA LEU A 42 -9.19 6.69 25.54
C LEU A 42 -8.99 7.54 24.28
N ARG A 43 -8.08 7.13 23.39
CA ARG A 43 -7.71 7.88 22.17
C ARG A 43 -8.73 7.72 21.04
N TRP A 44 -9.34 6.54 20.88
CA TRP A 44 -10.47 6.41 19.95
C TRP A 44 -11.71 7.17 20.46
N LYS A 45 -11.89 7.27 21.78
CA LYS A 45 -12.95 8.08 22.37
C LYS A 45 -12.77 9.58 22.09
N ILE A 46 -11.52 10.06 22.01
CA ILE A 46 -11.23 11.47 21.67
C ILE A 46 -11.43 11.75 20.18
N LEU A 47 -10.94 10.88 19.29
CA LEU A 47 -11.10 11.07 17.85
C LEU A 47 -12.59 10.90 17.42
N SER A 48 -13.36 10.03 18.09
CA SER A 48 -14.82 9.92 17.85
C SER A 48 -15.61 11.11 18.40
N THR A 49 -15.17 11.74 19.49
CA THR A 49 -15.81 12.95 20.05
C THR A 49 -15.54 14.20 19.18
N ALA A 50 -14.39 14.25 18.50
CA ALA A 50 -14.07 15.33 17.57
C ALA A 50 -14.86 15.28 16.25
N LEU A 51 -15.43 14.11 15.93
CA LEU A 51 -16.21 13.86 14.71
C LEU A 51 -17.73 14.07 14.89
N GLN A 52 -18.20 14.38 16.11
CA GLN A 52 -19.61 14.75 16.32
C GLN A 52 -19.82 16.27 16.24
N PRO A 53 -20.92 16.75 15.63
CA PRO A 53 -21.25 18.18 15.62
C PRO A 53 -21.43 18.69 17.06
N LYS A 54 -20.60 19.65 17.48
CA LYS A 54 -20.68 20.23 18.83
C LYS A 54 -21.92 21.11 18.98
N THR A 55 -22.99 20.58 19.55
CA THR A 55 -24.05 21.36 20.18
C THR A 55 -23.72 21.55 21.67
N SER A 56 -22.70 22.35 22.00
CA SER A 56 -22.48 23.04 23.31
C SER A 56 -21.07 23.66 23.37
N PRO A 57 -20.88 24.80 24.07
CA PRO A 57 -19.60 25.49 24.12
C PRO A 57 -18.58 24.80 25.05
N PRO A 58 -17.26 25.01 24.85
CA PRO A 58 -16.20 24.28 25.55
C PRO A 58 -15.87 24.85 26.94
N ASP A 59 -15.59 23.96 27.89
CA ASP A 59 -15.13 24.23 29.25
C ASP A 59 -13.66 24.75 29.27
N PRO A 60 -13.30 25.86 29.96
CA PRO A 60 -11.99 26.49 29.87
C PRO A 60 -10.81 25.78 30.57
N GLN A 61 -10.97 24.59 31.15
CA GLN A 61 -9.90 23.92 31.93
C GLN A 61 -9.30 22.63 31.34
N ALA A 62 -9.46 22.37 30.03
CA ALA A 62 -8.83 21.21 29.41
C ALA A 62 -7.33 21.42 29.13
N SER A 63 -6.50 20.82 29.98
CA SER A 63 -5.04 20.69 29.86
C SER A 63 -4.58 20.21 28.48
N THR A 64 -3.43 20.74 28.05
CA THR A 64 -2.66 20.45 26.82
C THR A 64 -2.86 19.05 26.20
N PRO A 65 -3.11 18.94 24.88
CA PRO A 65 -3.33 17.65 24.23
C PRO A 65 -2.03 16.84 24.15
N PRO A 66 -2.07 15.52 24.39
CA PRO A 66 -0.88 14.67 24.32
C PRO A 66 -0.43 14.45 22.87
N VAL A 67 0.84 14.71 22.63
CA VAL A 67 1.58 14.34 21.42
C VAL A 67 1.78 12.82 21.38
N GLY A 68 1.52 12.19 20.23
CA GLY A 68 2.03 10.85 19.90
C GLY A 68 0.96 9.80 19.63
N SER A 69 0.62 9.60 18.36
CA SER A 69 0.09 8.31 17.87
C SER A 69 1.27 7.34 17.75
N CYS A 70 1.44 6.45 18.73
CA CYS A 70 2.50 5.43 18.66
C CYS A 70 1.99 4.23 17.86
N ARG A 71 2.36 4.16 16.58
CA ARG A 71 2.39 2.89 15.84
C ARG A 71 3.36 1.94 16.56
N ARG A 72 3.00 0.67 16.69
CA ARG A 72 3.82 -0.31 17.43
C ARG A 72 4.26 -1.49 16.57
N PHE A 73 3.40 -1.94 15.66
CA PHE A 73 3.79 -2.79 14.54
C PHE A 73 3.85 -1.93 13.28
N GLU A 74 4.94 -2.06 12.53
CA GLU A 74 5.22 -1.15 11.41
C GLU A 74 5.36 -1.87 10.07
N SER A 75 5.81 -3.13 10.07
CA SER A 75 6.21 -3.81 8.83
C SER A 75 6.35 -5.33 9.01
N PHE A 76 6.17 -6.07 7.91
CA PHE A 76 6.47 -7.51 7.80
C PHE A 76 7.94 -7.80 7.50
N GLY A 77 8.77 -6.78 7.26
CA GLY A 77 10.19 -6.93 6.90
C GLY A 77 10.41 -7.39 5.46
N LEU A 78 9.39 -7.29 4.61
CA LEU A 78 9.43 -7.64 3.18
C LEU A 78 10.04 -6.51 2.35
N ILE A 79 10.29 -5.35 2.96
CA ILE A 79 11.03 -4.25 2.36
C ILE A 79 12.17 -3.79 3.26
N GLU A 80 13.25 -3.35 2.62
CA GLU A 80 14.33 -2.62 3.27
C GLU A 80 14.26 -1.15 2.86
N LEU A 81 14.09 -0.25 3.84
CA LEU A 81 14.13 1.20 3.63
C LEU A 81 15.46 1.76 4.12
N ARG A 82 16.21 2.41 3.24
CA ARG A 82 17.43 3.14 3.59
C ARG A 82 17.26 4.61 3.25
N THR A 83 17.50 5.49 4.21
CA THR A 83 17.48 6.94 3.94
C THR A 83 18.53 7.28 2.88
N LYS A 84 18.16 8.08 1.88
CA LYS A 84 19.13 8.68 0.96
C LYS A 84 19.80 9.84 1.71
N CYS A 85 21.01 9.63 2.20
CA CYS A 85 21.81 10.71 2.77
C CYS A 85 22.17 11.70 1.65
N GLY A 86 21.77 12.96 1.83
CA GLY A 86 22.09 14.07 0.93
C GLY A 86 20.90 14.49 0.08
N ASP A 87 20.18 15.50 0.56
CA ASP A 87 19.52 16.51 -0.29
C ASP A 87 18.88 17.68 0.48
N ASN A 88 19.09 17.86 1.81
CA ASN A 88 18.50 18.99 2.54
C ASN A 88 19.19 19.34 3.89
N GLU A 89 20.52 19.47 3.96
CA GLU A 89 21.12 20.16 5.13
C GLU A 89 22.06 21.33 4.80
N ASP A 90 22.58 21.48 3.57
CA ASP A 90 23.60 22.53 3.31
C ASP A 90 23.20 23.71 2.42
N ASN A 91 21.95 23.84 1.97
CA ASN A 91 21.57 24.96 1.08
C ASN A 91 20.58 25.99 1.65
N CYS A 92 20.36 25.99 2.97
CA CYS A 92 19.48 26.98 3.63
C CYS A 92 20.23 28.19 4.21
N GLN A 93 21.54 28.31 3.98
CA GLN A 93 22.34 29.46 4.45
C GLN A 93 23.16 30.10 3.33
N GLN A 94 22.56 30.49 2.22
CA GLN A 94 23.22 31.44 1.31
C GLN A 94 22.31 32.16 0.32
N ILE A 95 21.14 32.66 0.75
CA ILE A 95 20.49 33.77 0.03
C ILE A 95 19.91 34.76 1.05
N SER A 96 20.81 35.52 1.66
CA SER A 96 20.45 36.82 2.22
C SER A 96 21.52 37.81 1.77
N LYS A 97 21.11 38.72 0.88
CA LYS A 97 21.73 39.97 0.41
C LYS A 97 21.92 39.97 -1.11
N GLU A 98 21.40 41.05 -1.70
CA GLU A 98 21.56 41.55 -3.09
C GLU A 98 20.67 40.82 -4.12
N ASP A 99 19.81 41.43 -4.94
CA ASP A 99 19.62 42.83 -5.33
C ASP A 99 18.22 43.12 -5.90
N HIS A 100 17.82 44.38 -5.83
CA HIS A 100 16.67 44.96 -6.55
C HIS A 100 16.92 45.00 -8.07
N SER A 101 16.11 44.30 -8.89
CA SER A 101 15.65 44.81 -10.19
C SER A 101 14.58 43.90 -10.82
N MET A 102 13.65 44.52 -11.55
CA MET A 102 12.61 43.86 -12.33
C MET A 102 13.15 43.28 -13.64
N SER A 103 12.75 42.05 -14.02
CA SER A 103 12.50 41.61 -15.41
C SER A 103 12.08 40.13 -15.45
N THR A 104 11.47 39.77 -16.58
CA THR A 104 10.72 38.58 -16.97
C THR A 104 11.48 37.23 -17.01
N ASP A 105 10.68 36.17 -16.87
CA ASP A 105 10.73 34.89 -17.60
C ASP A 105 11.07 33.60 -16.83
N SER A 106 10.31 32.58 -17.25
CA SER A 106 10.15 31.21 -16.78
C SER A 106 11.36 30.52 -16.13
N HIS A 107 11.18 30.05 -14.89
CA HIS A 107 11.99 28.99 -14.27
C HIS A 107 11.06 27.99 -13.53
N PRO A 108 11.34 26.67 -13.55
CA PRO A 108 10.40 25.65 -13.11
C PRO A 108 10.29 25.63 -11.58
N LYS A 109 9.05 25.68 -11.06
CA LYS A 109 8.76 25.47 -9.63
C LYS A 109 9.20 24.04 -9.24
N ARG A 110 10.38 23.90 -8.65
CA ARG A 110 10.77 22.68 -7.90
C ARG A 110 9.68 22.44 -6.83
N SER A 111 9.12 21.23 -6.81
CA SER A 111 8.00 20.84 -5.94
C SER A 111 8.31 21.10 -4.46
N LEU A 112 7.54 22.02 -3.86
CA LEU A 112 7.62 22.56 -2.50
C LEU A 112 6.98 21.66 -1.42
N LEU A 113 7.02 20.33 -1.57
CA LEU A 113 6.55 19.42 -0.50
C LEU A 113 7.76 18.91 0.27
N ASP A 114 7.92 19.29 1.54
CA ASP A 114 8.99 18.77 2.39
C ASP A 114 8.74 17.29 2.75
N GLY A 115 9.82 16.51 2.69
CA GLY A 115 9.78 15.05 2.80
C GLY A 115 11.16 14.43 2.65
N LYS A 116 11.32 13.22 3.18
CA LYS A 116 12.58 12.47 3.17
C LYS A 116 12.57 11.40 2.09
N TRP A 117 13.69 11.26 1.38
CA TRP A 117 13.88 10.23 0.37
C TRP A 117 14.44 8.95 0.98
N TYR A 118 13.94 7.82 0.49
CA TYR A 118 14.37 6.49 0.87
C TYR A 118 14.61 5.64 -0.38
N GLU A 119 15.66 4.83 -0.33
CA GLU A 119 15.82 3.67 -1.20
C GLU A 119 15.00 2.52 -0.61
N CYS A 120 13.99 2.06 -1.35
CA CYS A 120 13.19 0.88 -1.00
C CYS A 120 13.66 -0.32 -1.83
N ARG A 121 13.98 -1.43 -1.16
CA ARG A 121 14.26 -2.72 -1.81
C ARG A 121 13.23 -3.75 -1.37
N LEU A 122 12.69 -4.49 -2.33
CA LEU A 122 11.73 -5.56 -2.07
C LEU A 122 12.47 -6.87 -1.81
N TRP A 123 11.99 -7.68 -0.88
CA TRP A 123 12.48 -9.05 -0.68
C TRP A 123 12.22 -9.89 -1.93
N ASP A 124 13.24 -10.62 -2.40
CA ASP A 124 13.11 -11.58 -3.50
C ASP A 124 13.18 -13.00 -2.94
N ASN A 125 12.05 -13.70 -2.98
CA ASN A 125 11.96 -15.02 -2.39
C ASN A 125 12.86 -16.04 -3.11
N ARG A 126 13.03 -15.88 -4.42
CA ARG A 126 13.87 -16.78 -5.24
C ARG A 126 15.34 -16.65 -4.89
N ARG A 127 15.78 -15.46 -4.47
CA ARG A 127 17.18 -15.16 -4.12
C ARG A 127 17.44 -15.16 -2.63
N GLN A 128 16.39 -15.30 -1.80
CA GLN A 128 16.48 -15.21 -0.34
C GLN A 128 17.27 -13.97 0.14
N SER A 129 17.03 -12.84 -0.53
CA SER A 129 17.69 -11.56 -0.26
C SER A 129 16.88 -10.41 -0.85
N PHE A 130 17.13 -9.18 -0.42
CA PHE A 130 16.54 -7.99 -1.04
C PHE A 130 17.03 -7.83 -2.49
N ASP A 131 16.11 -7.55 -3.42
CA ASP A 131 16.45 -7.30 -4.82
C ASP A 131 17.41 -6.10 -4.91
N ARG A 132 18.35 -6.17 -5.85
CA ARG A 132 19.36 -5.12 -6.07
C ARG A 132 18.74 -3.87 -6.67
N THR A 133 17.61 -4.01 -7.35
CA THR A 133 16.85 -2.92 -7.94
C THR A 133 16.15 -2.15 -6.83
N VAL A 134 16.40 -0.84 -6.79
CA VAL A 134 15.82 0.07 -5.80
C VAL A 134 14.62 0.79 -6.41
N VAL A 135 13.58 0.97 -5.59
CA VAL A 135 12.50 1.94 -5.81
C VAL A 135 12.80 3.14 -4.92
N ASP A 136 13.15 4.28 -5.49
CA ASP A 136 13.28 5.50 -4.70
C ASP A 136 11.88 5.98 -4.31
N ILE A 137 11.63 6.25 -3.03
CA ILE A 137 10.36 6.80 -2.55
C ILE A 137 10.59 8.02 -1.69
N LYS A 138 9.60 8.92 -1.65
CA LYS A 138 9.62 10.11 -0.81
C LYS A 138 8.48 10.04 0.19
N ILE A 139 8.80 10.06 1.48
CA ILE A 139 7.82 10.10 2.56
C ILE A 139 7.71 11.55 3.05
N LEU A 140 6.52 12.13 2.95
CA LEU A 140 6.26 13.50 3.36
C LEU A 140 6.41 13.64 4.88
N THR A 141 7.07 14.72 5.32
CA THR A 141 7.35 15.02 6.74
C THR A 141 6.53 16.17 7.29
N GLU A 142 5.95 16.98 6.41
CA GLU A 142 5.11 18.11 6.75
C GLU A 142 3.83 17.68 7.48
N ARG A 143 3.52 18.38 8.57
CA ARG A 143 2.26 18.22 9.29
C ARG A 143 1.09 18.55 8.35
N ILE A 144 0.10 17.66 8.31
CA ILE A 144 -1.17 17.92 7.62
C ILE A 144 -1.79 19.18 8.24
N ALA A 145 -2.11 20.17 7.42
CA ALA A 145 -2.67 21.42 7.91
C ALA A 145 -4.04 21.17 8.57
N ILE A 146 -4.38 21.93 9.62
CA ILE A 146 -5.61 21.69 10.39
C ILE A 146 -6.85 21.75 9.48
N HIS A 147 -6.88 22.64 8.48
CA HIS A 147 -8.00 22.74 7.55
C HIS A 147 -8.16 21.51 6.65
N GLU A 148 -7.05 20.86 6.26
CA GLU A 148 -7.05 19.58 5.52
C GLU A 148 -7.55 18.43 6.39
N LEU A 149 -7.33 18.48 7.71
CA LEU A 149 -7.87 17.50 8.67
C LEU A 149 -9.38 17.66 8.89
N THR A 150 -9.93 18.85 8.62
CA THR A 150 -11.35 19.15 8.82
C THR A 150 -12.20 19.07 7.56
N ASP A 151 -11.59 18.86 6.39
CA ASP A 151 -12.34 18.64 5.16
C ASP A 151 -12.88 17.20 5.13
N PRO A 152 -14.21 16.99 5.25
CA PRO A 152 -14.80 15.65 5.26
C PRO A 152 -14.61 14.89 3.93
N LYS A 153 -14.18 15.57 2.85
CA LYS A 153 -13.91 14.97 1.54
C LYS A 153 -12.45 14.59 1.32
N THR A 154 -11.55 14.95 2.25
CA THR A 154 -10.11 14.72 2.10
C THR A 154 -9.63 13.68 3.10
N ASP A 155 -9.28 12.49 2.60
CA ASP A 155 -8.55 11.51 3.39
C ASP A 155 -7.05 11.88 3.44
N ASN A 156 -6.48 11.82 4.65
CA ASN A 156 -5.08 12.10 4.91
C ASN A 156 -4.32 10.87 5.45
N THR A 157 -4.96 9.71 5.55
CA THR A 157 -4.31 8.48 6.04
C THR A 157 -3.15 8.05 5.13
N GLY A 158 -3.29 8.29 3.83
CA GLY A 158 -2.22 8.14 2.84
C GLY A 158 -1.05 9.13 3.01
N ASN A 159 -1.22 10.19 3.81
CA ASN A 159 -0.17 11.16 4.16
C ASN A 159 0.59 10.80 5.45
N VAL A 160 0.33 9.65 6.07
CA VAL A 160 0.90 9.30 7.39
C VAL A 160 2.21 8.52 7.27
N CYS A 161 2.24 7.47 6.46
CA CYS A 161 3.34 6.50 6.39
C CYS A 161 3.04 5.43 5.34
N LEU A 162 4.05 4.62 5.02
CA LEU A 162 3.84 3.33 4.35
C LEU A 162 3.09 2.36 5.26
N TRP A 163 2.03 1.74 4.78
CA TRP A 163 1.21 0.78 5.55
C TRP A 163 1.65 -0.67 5.29
N PRO A 164 1.55 -1.58 6.29
CA PRO A 164 1.92 -2.98 6.11
C PRO A 164 1.22 -3.66 4.92
N SER A 165 -0.02 -3.29 4.61
CA SER A 165 -0.72 -3.83 3.43
C SER A 165 -0.14 -3.33 2.11
N GLU A 166 0.37 -2.10 2.05
CA GLU A 166 1.04 -1.55 0.86
C GLU A 166 2.42 -2.22 0.68
N GLU A 167 3.15 -2.45 1.77
CA GLU A 167 4.37 -3.27 1.77
C GLU A 167 4.12 -4.67 1.21
N VAL A 168 3.15 -5.40 1.77
CA VAL A 168 2.84 -6.78 1.36
C VAL A 168 2.32 -6.81 -0.08
N LEU A 169 1.52 -5.83 -0.52
CA LEU A 169 1.05 -5.76 -1.90
C LEU A 169 2.19 -5.49 -2.89
N SER A 170 3.15 -4.63 -2.52
CA SER A 170 4.34 -4.36 -3.34
C SER A 170 5.23 -5.59 -3.47
N TYR A 171 5.42 -6.34 -2.38
CA TYR A 171 6.07 -7.64 -2.38
C TYR A 171 5.32 -8.65 -3.27
N TYR A 172 3.99 -8.74 -3.12
CA TYR A 172 3.16 -9.64 -3.92
C TYR A 172 3.29 -9.36 -5.42
N VAL A 173 3.27 -8.10 -5.84
CA VAL A 173 3.53 -7.68 -7.23
C VAL A 173 4.90 -8.18 -7.70
N HIS A 174 5.93 -8.02 -6.87
CA HIS A 174 7.30 -8.40 -7.18
C HIS A 174 7.50 -9.91 -7.36
N GLU A 175 6.78 -10.74 -6.58
CA GLU A 175 6.82 -12.19 -6.69
C GLU A 175 5.94 -12.73 -7.82
N ASN A 176 4.84 -12.02 -8.14
CA ASN A 176 3.84 -12.45 -9.14
C ASN A 176 3.94 -11.68 -10.46
N ARG A 177 5.16 -11.36 -10.91
CA ARG A 177 5.42 -10.47 -12.06
C ARG A 177 4.65 -10.84 -13.33
N SER A 178 4.50 -12.14 -13.61
CA SER A 178 3.82 -12.66 -14.80
C SER A 178 2.34 -12.29 -14.87
N LEU A 179 1.70 -12.02 -13.73
CA LEU A 179 0.31 -11.59 -13.64
C LEU A 179 0.08 -10.23 -14.33
N PHE A 180 1.12 -9.40 -14.34
CA PHE A 180 1.06 -8.02 -14.83
C PHE A 180 1.59 -7.86 -16.25
N THR A 181 2.21 -8.89 -16.84
CA THR A 181 2.80 -8.81 -18.18
C THR A 181 1.78 -8.42 -19.24
N GLY A 182 2.07 -7.35 -19.98
CA GLY A 182 1.23 -6.81 -21.04
C GLY A 182 -0.09 -6.17 -20.56
N LYS A 183 -0.29 -6.00 -19.25
CA LYS A 183 -1.54 -5.51 -18.65
C LYS A 183 -1.58 -3.99 -18.50
N LEU A 184 -2.77 -3.41 -18.59
CA LEU A 184 -3.09 -2.10 -18.02
C LEU A 184 -3.43 -2.28 -16.53
N VAL A 185 -2.59 -1.72 -15.67
CA VAL A 185 -2.70 -1.85 -14.22
C VAL A 185 -3.09 -0.51 -13.60
N VAL A 186 -4.07 -0.52 -12.69
CA VAL A 186 -4.46 0.69 -11.93
C VAL A 186 -4.29 0.44 -10.44
N GLU A 187 -3.55 1.31 -9.76
CA GLU A 187 -3.52 1.36 -8.30
C GLU A 187 -4.52 2.41 -7.80
N LEU A 188 -5.43 1.99 -6.92
CA LEU A 188 -6.43 2.85 -6.28
C LEU A 188 -6.04 3.14 -4.82
N GLY A 189 -5.97 4.43 -4.45
CA GLY A 189 -5.70 4.84 -3.07
C GLY A 189 -4.29 4.50 -2.61
N GLY A 190 -3.30 4.69 -3.49
CA GLY A 190 -1.90 4.33 -3.18
C GLY A 190 -1.21 5.28 -2.21
N GLY A 191 -1.89 6.31 -1.69
CA GLY A 191 -1.31 7.27 -0.77
C GLY A 191 -0.15 8.05 -1.35
N MET A 192 0.71 8.58 -0.48
CA MET A 192 1.83 9.43 -0.90
C MET A 192 2.92 8.70 -1.69
N THR A 193 2.96 7.36 -1.65
CA THR A 193 4.00 6.55 -2.29
C THR A 193 3.52 5.85 -3.54
N CYS A 194 2.30 5.28 -3.54
CA CYS A 194 1.85 4.37 -4.59
C CYS A 194 2.90 3.27 -4.85
N LEU A 195 3.42 2.68 -3.76
CA LEU A 195 4.58 1.79 -3.84
C LEU A 195 4.25 0.55 -4.66
N SER A 196 3.01 0.04 -4.61
CA SER A 196 2.64 -1.18 -5.33
C SER A 196 2.56 -0.95 -6.84
N GLY A 197 2.08 0.21 -7.28
CA GLY A 197 2.09 0.62 -8.68
C GLY A 197 3.50 0.98 -9.18
N LEU A 198 4.33 1.63 -8.36
CA LEU A 198 5.75 1.83 -8.67
C LEU A 198 6.49 0.50 -8.81
N ALA A 199 6.26 -0.44 -7.90
CA ALA A 199 6.80 -1.79 -7.98
C ALA A 199 6.34 -2.48 -9.27
N THR A 200 5.06 -2.34 -9.64
CA THR A 200 4.54 -2.86 -10.91
C THR A 200 5.33 -2.29 -12.09
N ALA A 201 5.54 -0.98 -12.14
CA ALA A 201 6.20 -0.31 -13.26
C ALA A 201 7.72 -0.60 -13.35
N ILE A 202 8.37 -0.92 -12.23
CA ILE A 202 9.83 -1.17 -12.16
C ILE A 202 10.16 -2.65 -12.33
N PHE A 203 9.34 -3.56 -11.82
CA PHE A 203 9.69 -4.99 -11.75
C PHE A 203 8.98 -5.88 -12.76
N THR A 204 7.93 -5.40 -13.42
CA THR A 204 7.12 -6.20 -14.34
C THR A 204 7.21 -5.69 -15.78
N ASP A 205 6.68 -6.47 -16.72
CA ASP A 205 6.54 -6.08 -18.12
C ASP A 205 5.10 -5.64 -18.43
N ALA A 206 4.48 -4.90 -17.51
CA ALA A 206 3.17 -4.30 -17.71
C ALA A 206 3.17 -3.37 -18.94
N LYS A 207 2.04 -3.29 -19.63
CA LYS A 207 1.88 -2.38 -20.77
C LYS A 207 1.82 -0.94 -20.29
N GLN A 208 1.04 -0.69 -19.24
CA GLN A 208 0.87 0.63 -18.67
C GLN A 208 0.41 0.50 -17.21
N VAL A 209 0.90 1.40 -16.36
CA VAL A 209 0.48 1.55 -14.97
C VAL A 209 -0.11 2.94 -14.76
N VAL A 210 -1.24 3.03 -14.07
CA VAL A 210 -1.82 4.30 -13.62
C VAL A 210 -1.95 4.25 -12.10
N VAL A 211 -1.20 5.08 -11.41
CA VAL A 211 -1.24 5.18 -9.95
C VAL A 211 -2.09 6.36 -9.52
N THR A 212 -2.96 6.15 -8.53
CA THR A 212 -3.97 7.14 -8.18
C THR A 212 -4.20 7.28 -6.68
N ASP A 213 -4.58 8.48 -6.28
CA ASP A 213 -5.05 8.79 -4.94
C ASP A 213 -6.10 9.92 -5.01
N GLY A 214 -6.99 9.99 -4.02
CA GLY A 214 -7.99 11.06 -3.93
C GLY A 214 -7.40 12.39 -3.47
N ASN A 215 -6.26 12.35 -2.78
CA ASN A 215 -5.58 13.51 -2.23
C ASN A 215 -4.55 14.07 -3.25
N GLN A 216 -4.75 15.32 -3.65
CA GLN A 216 -3.87 15.97 -4.64
C GLN A 216 -2.42 16.07 -4.15
N ARG A 217 -2.20 16.15 -2.83
CA ARG A 217 -0.87 16.19 -2.23
C ARG A 217 -0.11 14.87 -2.41
N CYS A 218 -0.79 13.75 -2.19
CA CYS A 218 -0.26 12.42 -2.50
C CYS A 218 0.17 12.34 -3.97
N VAL A 219 -0.73 12.71 -4.88
CA VAL A 219 -0.50 12.67 -6.34
C VAL A 219 0.70 13.52 -6.75
N SER A 220 0.83 14.73 -6.20
CA SER A 220 1.99 15.61 -6.46
C SER A 220 3.30 15.02 -5.95
N ASN A 221 3.30 14.34 -4.81
CA ASN A 221 4.47 13.64 -4.31
C ASN A 221 4.82 12.42 -5.18
N VAL A 222 3.83 11.59 -5.52
CA VAL A 222 3.99 10.42 -6.39
C VAL A 222 4.53 10.82 -7.76
N GLN A 223 4.08 11.95 -8.33
CA GLN A 223 4.67 12.46 -9.57
C GLN A 223 6.16 12.76 -9.43
N THR A 224 6.58 13.36 -8.30
CA THR A 224 8.00 13.59 -8.00
C THR A 224 8.77 12.27 -7.86
N ILE A 225 8.16 11.26 -7.24
CA ILE A 225 8.73 9.91 -7.11
C ILE A 225 8.91 9.25 -8.48
N ILE A 226 7.90 9.31 -9.34
CA ILE A 226 7.96 8.79 -10.71
C ILE A 226 9.12 9.43 -11.48
N ASP A 227 9.23 10.75 -11.41
CA ASP A 227 10.29 11.49 -12.09
C ASP A 227 11.69 11.07 -11.61
N GLY A 228 11.87 10.84 -10.30
CA GLY A 228 13.11 10.34 -9.72
C GLY A 228 13.46 8.88 -10.08
N ASN A 229 12.48 8.09 -10.55
CA ASN A 229 12.68 6.69 -10.93
C ASN A 229 12.66 6.44 -12.45
N ARG A 230 12.57 7.48 -13.29
CA ARG A 230 12.37 7.34 -14.75
C ARG A 230 13.34 6.38 -15.43
N HIS A 231 14.60 6.34 -15.01
CA HIS A 231 15.64 5.47 -15.58
C HIS A 231 15.50 3.98 -15.19
N ARG A 232 14.61 3.65 -14.25
CA ARG A 232 14.36 2.27 -13.78
C ARG A 232 13.03 1.70 -14.25
N LEU A 233 12.18 2.51 -14.88
CA LEU A 233 10.86 2.08 -15.32
C LEU A 233 10.96 1.10 -16.50
N ARG A 234 10.29 -0.05 -16.37
CA ARG A 234 10.09 -1.03 -17.45
C ARG A 234 8.76 -0.82 -18.17
N ALA A 235 7.75 -0.33 -17.45
CA ALA A 235 6.43 0.00 -17.98
C ALA A 235 6.18 1.51 -17.99
N ALA A 236 5.33 1.96 -18.91
CA ALA A 236 4.84 3.34 -18.89
C ALA A 236 3.99 3.56 -17.64
N ILE A 237 4.31 4.58 -16.84
CA ILE A 237 3.56 4.95 -15.64
C ILE A 237 3.00 6.37 -15.75
N LYS A 238 1.77 6.56 -15.26
CA LYS A 238 1.14 7.87 -15.08
C LYS A 238 0.60 7.97 -13.66
N CYS A 239 0.68 9.16 -13.06
CA CYS A 239 -0.01 9.47 -11.81
C CYS A 239 -1.16 10.44 -12.08
N ARG A 240 -2.29 10.27 -11.40
CA ARG A 240 -3.39 11.23 -11.43
C ARG A 240 -4.22 11.20 -10.17
N ARG A 241 -4.90 12.32 -9.89
CA ARG A 241 -5.93 12.37 -8.87
C ARG A 241 -7.17 11.61 -9.32
N LEU A 242 -7.66 10.72 -8.47
CA LEU A 242 -8.88 9.96 -8.67
C LEU A 242 -9.63 9.87 -7.35
N VAL A 243 -10.71 10.62 -7.25
CA VAL A 243 -11.69 10.46 -6.15
C VAL A 243 -12.66 9.35 -6.55
N TRP A 244 -12.83 8.35 -5.68
CA TRP A 244 -13.75 7.25 -5.93
C TRP A 244 -15.18 7.78 -6.09
N GLY A 245 -15.93 7.22 -7.04
CA GLY A 245 -17.29 7.65 -7.35
C GLY A 245 -17.40 8.83 -8.32
N GLU A 246 -16.32 9.55 -8.57
CA GLU A 246 -16.30 10.67 -9.53
C GLU A 246 -15.90 10.17 -10.93
N ASP A 247 -16.89 9.68 -11.69
CA ASP A 247 -16.71 9.06 -13.01
C ASP A 247 -15.87 9.92 -14.00
N SER A 248 -15.94 11.26 -13.90
CA SER A 248 -15.14 12.17 -14.74
C SER A 248 -13.64 12.04 -14.53
N HIS A 249 -13.17 11.49 -13.40
CA HIS A 249 -11.74 11.27 -13.15
C HIS A 249 -11.18 10.02 -13.85
N PHE A 250 -12.04 9.13 -14.35
CA PHE A 250 -11.59 7.84 -14.87
C PHE A 250 -12.37 7.28 -16.06
N ASN A 251 -13.22 8.09 -16.69
CA ASN A 251 -14.00 7.71 -17.87
C ASN A 251 -13.14 7.16 -19.01
N ASP A 252 -11.92 7.66 -19.19
CA ASP A 252 -10.93 7.23 -20.18
C ASP A 252 -10.40 5.80 -19.96
N LEU A 253 -10.55 5.25 -18.76
CA LEU A 253 -10.14 3.89 -18.41
C LEU A 253 -11.34 2.93 -18.24
N SER A 254 -12.58 3.40 -18.46
CA SER A 254 -13.76 2.61 -18.12
C SER A 254 -13.83 1.31 -18.93
N GLY A 255 -14.00 0.18 -18.23
CA GLY A 255 -14.03 -1.17 -18.80
C GLY A 255 -12.74 -1.60 -19.49
N GLY A 256 -11.64 -0.86 -19.31
CA GLY A 256 -10.37 -1.11 -20.00
C GLY A 256 -9.28 -1.72 -19.10
N VAL A 257 -9.46 -1.70 -17.79
CA VAL A 257 -8.40 -2.08 -16.83
C VAL A 257 -8.34 -3.60 -16.65
N ASP A 258 -7.15 -4.16 -16.84
CA ASP A 258 -6.90 -5.60 -16.69
C ASP A 258 -6.67 -6.01 -15.24
N VAL A 259 -5.91 -5.21 -14.49
CA VAL A 259 -5.58 -5.49 -13.10
C VAL A 259 -5.77 -4.22 -12.28
N ILE A 260 -6.58 -4.30 -11.23
CA ILE A 260 -6.67 -3.27 -10.20
C ILE A 260 -5.96 -3.76 -8.95
N VAL A 261 -5.11 -2.93 -8.36
CA VAL A 261 -4.47 -3.20 -7.07
C VAL A 261 -4.86 -2.13 -6.05
N CYS A 262 -5.08 -2.51 -4.79
CA CYS A 262 -5.53 -1.60 -3.75
C CYS A 262 -5.09 -2.12 -2.37
N SER A 263 -4.41 -1.30 -1.58
CA SER A 263 -3.95 -1.66 -0.24
C SER A 263 -4.61 -0.83 0.85
N ASP A 264 -5.14 -1.51 1.89
CA ASP A 264 -5.70 -0.95 3.13
C ASP A 264 -6.72 0.18 2.91
N CYS A 265 -7.65 0.05 1.96
CA CYS A 265 -8.61 1.12 1.62
C CYS A 265 -10.05 0.91 2.14
N LEU A 266 -10.31 -0.11 2.96
CA LEU A 266 -11.68 -0.58 3.25
C LEU A 266 -12.36 0.08 4.47
N TYR A 267 -11.63 0.93 5.19
CA TYR A 267 -11.95 1.34 6.55
C TYR A 267 -12.93 2.53 6.67
N PHE A 268 -13.09 3.33 5.62
CA PHE A 268 -14.06 4.43 5.62
C PHE A 268 -15.46 3.96 5.21
N ASP A 269 -16.44 4.20 6.08
CA ASP A 269 -17.83 3.81 5.81
C ASP A 269 -18.42 4.58 4.60
N ASP A 270 -18.17 5.89 4.52
CA ASP A 270 -18.77 6.76 3.49
C ASP A 270 -18.21 6.53 2.08
N SER A 271 -16.95 6.11 1.94
CA SER A 271 -16.31 5.94 0.63
C SER A 271 -16.30 4.50 0.12
N ARG A 272 -16.68 3.52 0.95
CA ARG A 272 -16.64 2.08 0.62
C ARG A 272 -17.46 1.72 -0.62
N HIS A 273 -18.69 2.21 -0.70
CA HIS A 273 -19.56 1.97 -1.85
C HIS A 273 -19.06 2.67 -3.12
N LEU A 274 -18.42 3.84 -2.98
CA LEU A 274 -17.79 4.56 -4.08
C LEU A 274 -16.57 3.81 -4.62
N LEU A 275 -15.79 3.16 -3.74
CA LEU A 275 -14.69 2.29 -4.14
C LEU A 275 -15.20 1.09 -4.97
N VAL A 276 -16.23 0.39 -4.48
CA VAL A 276 -16.87 -0.73 -5.22
C VAL A 276 -17.35 -0.27 -6.59
N HIS A 277 -18.05 0.87 -6.66
CA HIS A 277 -18.50 1.45 -7.94
C HIS A 277 -17.34 1.78 -8.88
N THR A 278 -16.26 2.38 -8.35
CA THR A 278 -15.07 2.73 -9.13
C THR A 278 -14.40 1.48 -9.71
N ILE A 279 -14.19 0.44 -8.89
CA ILE A 279 -13.64 -0.85 -9.35
C ILE A 279 -14.50 -1.41 -10.49
N ARG A 280 -15.83 -1.42 -10.32
CA ARG A 280 -16.77 -1.96 -11.31
C ARG A 280 -16.71 -1.23 -12.64
N LYS A 281 -16.55 0.09 -12.61
CA LYS A 281 -16.48 0.91 -13.82
C LYS A 281 -15.15 0.79 -14.55
N LEU A 282 -14.07 0.53 -13.83
CA LEU A 282 -12.72 0.41 -14.39
C LEU A 282 -12.44 -0.97 -14.97
N LEU A 283 -12.84 -2.03 -14.25
CA LEU A 283 -12.43 -3.40 -14.54
C LEU A 283 -13.03 -3.91 -15.85
N ASN A 284 -12.19 -4.45 -16.73
CA ASN A 284 -12.64 -5.07 -17.97
C ASN A 284 -13.28 -6.45 -17.72
N SER A 285 -13.94 -7.03 -18.72
CA SER A 285 -14.71 -8.28 -18.58
C SER A 285 -13.89 -9.49 -18.11
N THR A 286 -12.57 -9.48 -18.36
CA THR A 286 -11.64 -10.54 -17.95
C THR A 286 -10.68 -10.09 -16.84
N GLY A 287 -10.88 -8.88 -16.33
CA GLY A 287 -9.98 -8.23 -15.40
C GLY A 287 -10.10 -8.81 -13.99
N ILE A 288 -9.06 -8.59 -13.20
CA ILE A 288 -9.02 -8.94 -11.79
C ILE A 288 -8.76 -7.71 -10.93
N ALA A 289 -9.41 -7.63 -9.77
CA ALA A 289 -9.00 -6.71 -8.71
C ALA A 289 -8.38 -7.50 -7.55
N ILE A 290 -7.23 -7.05 -7.06
CA ILE A 290 -6.50 -7.61 -5.93
C ILE A 290 -6.46 -6.55 -4.84
N ILE A 291 -7.14 -6.82 -3.74
CA ILE A 291 -7.20 -5.92 -2.59
C ILE A 291 -6.55 -6.62 -1.41
N LEU A 292 -5.59 -5.96 -0.77
CA LEU A 292 -5.00 -6.42 0.48
C LEU A 292 -5.36 -5.46 1.60
N ALA A 293 -6.16 -5.94 2.56
CA ALA A 293 -6.58 -5.12 3.70
C ALA A 293 -6.78 -5.97 4.96
N PRO A 294 -6.44 -5.45 6.14
CA PRO A 294 -6.78 -6.09 7.40
C PRO A 294 -8.29 -6.06 7.67
N LYS A 295 -8.77 -6.98 8.53
CA LYS A 295 -10.20 -7.12 8.85
C LYS A 295 -10.78 -5.85 9.48
N ARG A 296 -10.01 -5.23 10.40
CA ARG A 296 -10.33 -4.01 11.14
C ARG A 296 -11.80 -4.02 11.60
N GLY A 297 -12.11 -4.91 12.53
CA GLY A 297 -13.46 -5.09 13.05
C GLY A 297 -14.42 -5.67 12.02
N GLN A 298 -15.29 -4.82 11.45
CA GLN A 298 -16.29 -5.23 10.43
C GLN A 298 -16.07 -4.55 9.08
N THR A 299 -15.01 -3.74 8.93
CA THR A 299 -14.84 -2.90 7.74
C THR A 299 -14.58 -3.73 6.49
N PHE A 300 -13.78 -4.78 6.63
CA PHE A 300 -13.52 -5.76 5.57
C PHE A 300 -14.79 -6.51 5.17
N GLU A 301 -15.53 -7.07 6.12
CA GLU A 301 -16.75 -7.84 5.86
C GLU A 301 -17.84 -6.96 5.24
N ARG A 302 -17.94 -5.70 5.64
CA ARG A 302 -18.86 -4.74 5.01
C ARG A 302 -18.49 -4.47 3.56
N PHE A 303 -17.20 -4.41 3.22
CA PHE A 303 -16.77 -4.26 1.83
C PHE A 303 -17.08 -5.50 1.01
N VAL A 304 -16.77 -6.68 1.55
CA VAL A 304 -17.11 -7.97 0.92
C VAL A 304 -18.61 -8.03 0.60
N ARG A 305 -19.50 -7.67 1.54
CA ARG A 305 -20.96 -7.67 1.29
C ARG A 305 -21.38 -6.75 0.15
N LEU A 306 -20.82 -5.54 0.08
CA LEU A 306 -21.12 -4.61 -1.00
C LEU A 306 -20.57 -5.08 -2.35
N ALA A 307 -19.37 -5.66 -2.34
CA ALA A 307 -18.71 -6.16 -3.54
C ALA A 307 -19.38 -7.44 -4.08
N ASP A 308 -19.91 -8.30 -3.21
CA ASP A 308 -20.56 -9.56 -3.57
C ASP A 308 -21.86 -9.36 -4.35
N GLU A 309 -22.43 -8.15 -4.39
CA GLU A 309 -23.54 -7.85 -5.30
C GLU A 309 -23.12 -7.82 -6.78
N TRP A 310 -21.84 -7.51 -7.05
CA TRP A 310 -21.36 -7.14 -8.38
C TRP A 310 -20.26 -8.05 -8.92
N PHE A 311 -19.54 -8.75 -8.06
CA PHE A 311 -18.34 -9.49 -8.41
C PHE A 311 -18.40 -10.94 -7.92
N ASP A 312 -17.61 -11.80 -8.56
CA ASP A 312 -17.21 -13.07 -7.98
C ASP A 312 -16.00 -12.81 -7.07
N LEU A 313 -16.11 -13.20 -5.80
CA LEU A 313 -15.12 -12.92 -4.76
C LEU A 313 -14.42 -14.19 -4.28
N GLN A 314 -13.11 -14.09 -4.10
CA GLN A 314 -12.30 -15.07 -3.38
C GLN A 314 -11.58 -14.36 -2.23
N ILE A 315 -11.85 -14.81 -1.00
CA ILE A 315 -11.16 -14.34 0.20
C ILE A 315 -10.06 -15.35 0.51
N ILE A 316 -8.81 -14.89 0.51
CA ILE A 316 -7.63 -15.74 0.62
C ILE A 316 -6.78 -15.18 1.76
N GLU A 317 -6.54 -15.98 2.80
CA GLU A 317 -5.65 -15.59 3.90
C GLU A 317 -4.21 -16.04 3.58
N ASP A 318 -4.03 -17.25 3.06
CA ASP A 318 -2.75 -17.90 2.75
C ASP A 318 -2.27 -17.69 1.30
N TYR A 319 -2.36 -16.46 0.79
CA TYR A 319 -2.01 -16.13 -0.60
C TYR A 319 -0.50 -16.16 -0.91
N ASP A 320 0.35 -16.21 0.12
CA ASP A 320 1.80 -16.36 0.01
C ASP A 320 2.36 -17.07 1.25
N GLN A 321 3.28 -18.02 1.05
CA GLN A 321 3.82 -18.84 2.13
C GLN A 321 4.66 -18.01 3.11
N LEU A 322 5.55 -17.13 2.62
CA LEU A 322 6.41 -16.32 3.48
C LEU A 322 5.57 -15.35 4.32
N VAL A 323 4.58 -14.70 3.72
CA VAL A 323 3.66 -13.82 4.45
C VAL A 323 2.88 -14.60 5.53
N THR A 324 2.46 -15.83 5.23
CA THR A 324 1.78 -16.73 6.17
C THR A 324 2.69 -17.12 7.34
N ASP A 325 3.94 -17.48 7.05
CA ASP A 325 4.92 -17.86 8.07
C ASP A 325 5.26 -16.67 8.98
N LEU A 326 5.43 -15.47 8.40
CA LEU A 326 5.63 -14.24 9.16
C LEU A 326 4.43 -13.91 10.05
N HIS A 327 3.21 -14.05 9.53
CA HIS A 327 1.99 -13.90 10.30
C HIS A 327 1.98 -14.84 11.52
N GLN A 328 2.22 -16.14 11.32
CA GLN A 328 2.27 -17.13 12.41
C GLN A 328 3.38 -16.82 13.42
N LYS A 329 4.55 -16.37 12.95
CA LYS A 329 5.64 -15.93 13.82
C LYS A 329 5.25 -14.72 14.67
N PHE A 330 4.55 -13.73 14.11
CA PHE A 330 4.15 -12.54 14.86
C PHE A 330 3.03 -12.82 15.86
N VAL A 331 2.09 -13.72 15.52
CA VAL A 331 1.04 -14.21 16.45
C VAL A 331 1.66 -14.98 17.62
N SER A 332 2.61 -15.89 17.35
CA SER A 332 3.26 -16.65 18.43
C SER A 332 4.13 -15.79 19.37
N LYS A 333 4.44 -14.55 18.98
CA LYS A 333 5.22 -13.57 19.77
C LYS A 333 4.41 -12.33 20.18
N GLU A 334 3.10 -12.49 20.40
CA GLU A 334 2.13 -11.41 20.65
C GLU A 334 2.60 -10.29 21.62
N THR A 335 3.30 -10.64 22.70
CA THR A 335 3.75 -9.67 23.72
C THR A 335 4.95 -8.82 23.27
N GLU A 336 5.75 -9.30 22.33
CA GLU A 336 6.96 -8.62 21.82
C GLU A 336 6.72 -7.93 20.48
N SER A 337 5.83 -8.49 19.64
CA SER A 337 5.63 -8.02 18.26
C SER A 337 4.69 -6.82 18.14
N HIS A 338 3.88 -6.55 19.17
CA HIS A 338 2.76 -5.60 19.10
C HIS A 338 1.82 -5.84 17.91
N TYR A 339 1.82 -7.08 17.40
CA TYR A 339 1.04 -7.48 16.25
C TYR A 339 -0.38 -7.83 16.67
N THR A 340 -1.36 -7.35 15.91
CA THR A 340 -2.78 -7.67 16.10
C THR A 340 -3.31 -8.04 14.72
N PRO A 341 -3.64 -9.32 14.44
CA PRO A 341 -4.09 -9.76 13.14
C PRO A 341 -5.21 -8.90 12.56
N ASP A 342 -6.22 -8.57 13.38
CA ASP A 342 -7.35 -7.70 12.98
C ASP A 342 -6.91 -6.32 12.47
N LEU A 343 -5.79 -5.77 12.96
CA LEU A 343 -5.31 -4.44 12.58
C LEU A 343 -4.19 -4.47 11.54
N HIS A 344 -3.45 -5.57 11.43
CA HIS A 344 -2.18 -5.59 10.71
C HIS A 344 -2.08 -6.66 9.63
N TYR A 345 -2.79 -7.78 9.74
CA TYR A 345 -2.68 -8.86 8.75
C TYR A 345 -3.52 -8.53 7.51
N PRO A 346 -2.91 -8.26 6.34
CA PRO A 346 -3.68 -8.02 5.14
C PRO A 346 -4.26 -9.35 4.65
N VAL A 347 -5.58 -9.44 4.57
CA VAL A 347 -6.29 -10.54 3.91
C VAL A 347 -6.50 -10.14 2.45
N MET A 348 -6.35 -11.10 1.53
CA MET A 348 -6.58 -10.85 0.11
C MET A 348 -8.05 -11.02 -0.24
N ILE A 349 -8.58 -10.03 -0.96
CA ILE A 349 -9.80 -10.18 -1.75
C ILE A 349 -9.38 -10.17 -3.22
N ARG A 350 -9.60 -11.29 -3.91
CA ARG A 350 -9.48 -11.38 -5.37
C ARG A 350 -10.88 -11.31 -5.96
N MET A 351 -11.11 -10.35 -6.86
CA MET A 351 -12.41 -10.06 -7.44
C MET A 351 -12.36 -10.17 -8.96
N THR A 352 -13.39 -10.77 -9.56
CA THR A 352 -13.61 -10.78 -11.02
C THR A 352 -15.02 -10.32 -11.34
N ASN A 353 -15.24 -9.75 -12.53
CA ASN A 353 -16.59 -9.49 -13.01
C ASN A 353 -17.37 -10.82 -13.09
N ARG A 354 -18.64 -10.79 -12.65
CA ARG A 354 -19.54 -11.95 -12.82
C ARG A 354 -19.72 -12.23 -14.31
N SER A 355 -19.65 -13.50 -14.67
CA SER A 355 -20.04 -13.91 -16.02
C SER A 355 -21.51 -13.53 -16.22
N SER A 356 -21.80 -12.79 -17.29
CA SER A 356 -23.20 -12.51 -17.68
C SER A 356 -23.88 -13.86 -17.90
N VAL A 357 -24.88 -14.19 -17.08
CA VAL A 357 -25.73 -15.38 -17.26
C VAL A 357 -26.64 -15.19 -18.46
#